data_AF-A0A5C7RNA0-F1
#
_entry.id   AF-A0A5C7RNA0-F1
#
_cell.length_a   1.000
_cell.length_b   1.000
_cell.length_c   1.000
_cell.angle_alpha   90.00
_cell.angle_beta   90.00
_cell.angle_gamma   90.00
#
_symmetry.space_group_name_H-M   'P 1'
#
loop_
_entity.id
_entity.type
_entity.pdbx_description
1 polymer ?
#
loop_
_entity_poly.entity_id
_entity_poly.type
_entity_poly.pdbx_seq_one_letter_code
_entity_poly.pdbx_strand_id
1 'polypeptide(L)'
;MKFLIAFVIGVALGALSWILPEAVTGKFEPFDNAIGFYLCEAILVLPLFFIGLRHGALPALCATSGAWLGMNTYAYAAGSAETRAWIVLLLFSSLSLLIIPAVFGVIGGILHALLRRRRARTATASSTPSA
;
A
#
# COMPACT_ATOMS: atom_id res chain seq x y z
N MET A 1 -13.51 7.37 0.36
CA MET A 1 -12.44 7.95 -0.49
C MET A 1 -12.74 7.62 -1.94
N LYS A 2 -12.53 8.54 -2.89
CA LYS A 2 -12.68 8.24 -4.32
C LYS A 2 -11.53 7.32 -4.77
N PHE A 3 -11.80 6.32 -5.61
CA PHE A 3 -10.78 5.35 -6.04
C PHE A 3 -9.59 6.01 -6.72
N LEU A 4 -9.81 7.05 -7.53
CA LEU A 4 -8.74 7.81 -8.17
C LEU A 4 -7.79 8.45 -7.15
N ILE A 5 -8.32 8.99 -6.05
CA ILE A 5 -7.49 9.59 -5.00
C ILE A 5 -6.63 8.51 -4.33
N ALA A 6 -7.23 7.34 -4.04
CA ALA A 6 -6.51 6.21 -3.47
C ALA A 6 -5.36 5.77 -4.38
N PHE A 7 -5.63 5.66 -5.69
CA PHE A 7 -4.65 5.32 -6.70
C PHE A 7 -3.50 6.33 -6.76
N VAL A 8 -3.79 7.64 -6.81
CA VAL A 8 -2.76 8.70 -6.82
C VAL A 8 -1.92 8.69 -5.56
N ILE A 9 -2.52 8.49 -4.39
CA ILE A 9 -1.78 8.30 -3.13
C ILE A 9 -0.87 7.08 -3.25
N GLY A 10 -1.39 5.97 -3.80
CA GLY A 10 -0.62 4.78 -4.13
C GLY A 10 0.62 5.09 -4.95
N VAL A 11 0.47 5.79 -6.09
CA VAL A 11 1.59 6.17 -6.96
C VAL A 11 2.66 6.94 -6.19
N ALA A 12 2.25 7.92 -5.37
CA ALA A 12 3.19 8.67 -4.54
C ALA A 12 3.90 7.77 -3.52
N LEU A 13 3.17 6.88 -2.83
CA LEU A 13 3.74 5.93 -1.88
C LEU A 13 4.73 4.97 -2.54
N GLY A 14 4.43 4.50 -3.75
CA GLY A 14 5.33 3.64 -4.52
C GLY A 14 6.64 4.31 -4.89
N ALA A 15 6.61 5.59 -5.30
CA ALA A 15 7.84 6.34 -5.52
C ALA A 15 8.62 6.57 -4.21
N LEU A 16 7.91 6.94 -3.13
CA LEU A 16 8.51 7.18 -1.81
C LEU A 16 9.12 5.93 -1.20
N SER A 17 8.58 4.73 -1.48
CA SER A 17 9.13 3.47 -1.00
C SER A 17 10.46 3.10 -1.66
N TRP A 18 10.92 3.85 -2.66
CA TRP A 18 12.27 3.77 -3.21
C TRP A 18 13.16 4.90 -2.69
N ILE A 19 12.67 6.14 -2.77
CA ILE A 19 13.41 7.35 -2.37
C ILE A 19 13.88 7.28 -0.90
N LEU A 20 12.98 6.89 0.01
CA LEU A 20 13.28 6.93 1.44
C LEU A 20 14.25 5.81 1.88
N PRO A 21 14.09 4.54 1.45
CA PRO A 21 15.10 3.51 1.70
C PRO A 21 16.48 3.84 1.15
N GLU A 22 16.54 4.44 -0.04
CA GLU A 22 17.79 4.90 -0.66
C GLU A 22 18.47 5.96 0.21
N ALA A 23 17.73 6.97 0.66
CA ALA A 23 18.25 8.03 1.52
C ALA A 23 18.81 7.51 2.86
N VAL A 24 18.28 6.40 3.38
CA VAL A 24 18.71 5.80 4.66
C VAL A 24 19.88 4.83 4.47
N THR A 25 19.87 4.02 3.41
CA THR A 25 20.81 2.91 3.24
C THR A 25 21.92 3.17 2.23
N GLY A 26 21.79 4.23 1.42
CA GLY A 26 22.70 4.54 0.32
C GLY A 26 22.61 3.54 -0.85
N LYS A 27 21.59 2.66 -0.86
CA LYS A 27 21.34 1.69 -1.93
C LYS A 27 20.09 2.08 -2.70
N PHE A 28 20.20 2.15 -4.01
CA PHE A 28 19.09 2.54 -4.87
C PHE A 28 17.94 1.52 -4.80
N GLU A 29 18.26 0.23 -4.92
CA GLU A 29 17.25 -0.82 -4.91
C GLU A 29 16.93 -1.16 -3.44
N PRO A 30 15.67 -1.02 -2.99
CA PRO A 30 15.34 -1.26 -1.58
C PRO A 30 15.68 -2.69 -1.13
N PHE A 31 15.69 -3.64 -2.04
CA PHE A 31 15.97 -5.05 -1.77
C PHE A 31 17.46 -5.42 -1.83
N ASP A 32 18.37 -4.48 -2.11
CA ASP A 32 19.82 -4.71 -2.03
C ASP A 32 20.28 -5.00 -0.59
N ASN A 33 19.48 -4.61 0.41
CA ASN A 33 19.76 -4.88 1.80
C ASN A 33 18.48 -5.01 2.64
N ALA A 34 18.59 -5.70 3.78
CA ALA A 34 17.44 -5.97 4.63
C ALA A 34 16.78 -4.71 5.20
N ILE A 35 17.56 -3.68 5.55
CA ILE A 35 17.03 -2.43 6.13
C ILE A 35 16.17 -1.71 5.09
N GLY A 36 16.67 -1.58 3.86
CA GLY A 36 15.94 -0.95 2.76
C GLY A 36 14.65 -1.69 2.45
N PHE A 37 14.69 -3.03 2.48
CA PHE A 37 13.53 -3.88 2.24
C PHE A 37 12.45 -3.64 3.29
N TYR A 38 12.80 -3.69 4.58
CA TYR A 38 11.83 -3.46 5.65
C TYR A 38 11.30 -2.03 5.68
N LEU A 39 12.11 -1.03 5.32
CA LEU A 39 11.64 0.35 5.20
C LEU A 39 10.65 0.50 4.04
N CYS A 40 10.95 -0.09 2.88
CA CYS A 40 10.02 -0.13 1.74
C CYS A 40 8.69 -0.75 2.14
N GLU A 41 8.72 -1.92 2.77
CA GLU A 41 7.53 -2.60 3.28
C GLU A 41 6.76 -1.73 4.28
N ALA A 42 7.44 -1.11 5.24
CA ALA A 42 6.78 -0.25 6.24
C ALA A 42 6.07 0.97 5.60
N ILE A 43 6.72 1.61 4.61
CA ILE A 43 6.17 2.76 3.88
C ILE A 43 4.90 2.37 3.10
N LEU A 44 4.81 1.13 2.61
CA LEU A 44 3.65 0.65 1.87
C LEU A 44 2.57 0.07 2.79
N VAL A 45 2.95 -0.79 3.73
CA VAL A 45 2.04 -1.54 4.62
C VAL A 45 1.24 -0.59 5.51
N LEU A 46 1.89 0.35 6.21
CA LEU A 46 1.19 1.17 7.21
C LEU A 46 0.09 2.04 6.58
N PRO A 47 0.34 2.79 5.48
CA PRO A 47 -0.69 3.57 4.83
C PRO A 47 -1.76 2.70 4.17
N LEU A 48 -1.40 1.58 3.54
CA LEU A 48 -2.39 0.70 2.91
C LEU A 48 -3.32 0.03 3.93
N PHE A 49 -2.76 -0.42 5.06
CA PHE A 49 -3.57 -0.89 6.20
C PHE A 49 -4.51 0.21 6.69
N PHE A 50 -4.00 1.43 6.88
CA PHE A 50 -4.80 2.57 7.33
C PHE A 50 -5.93 2.93 6.36
N ILE A 51 -5.62 2.99 5.05
CA ILE A 51 -6.62 3.20 3.99
C ILE A 51 -7.69 2.10 4.04
N GLY A 52 -7.26 0.84 4.17
CA GLY A 52 -8.16 -0.30 4.36
C GLY A 52 -9.09 -0.11 5.55
N LEU A 53 -8.51 0.21 6.72
CA LEU A 53 -9.25 0.38 7.97
C LEU A 53 -10.24 1.57 7.95
N ARG A 54 -9.92 2.65 7.23
CA ARG A 54 -10.75 3.85 7.18
C ARG A 54 -11.76 3.85 6.04
N HIS A 55 -11.45 3.22 4.92
CA HIS A 55 -12.20 3.36 3.68
C HIS A 55 -12.61 2.03 3.03
N GLY A 56 -12.23 0.90 3.61
CA GLY A 56 -12.54 -0.44 3.10
C GLY A 56 -11.46 -1.00 2.18
N ALA A 57 -11.61 -2.27 1.80
CA ALA A 57 -10.60 -3.01 1.05
C ALA A 57 -10.41 -2.49 -0.40
N LEU A 58 -11.49 -2.11 -1.09
CA LEU A 58 -11.41 -1.69 -2.50
C LEU A 58 -10.52 -0.44 -2.70
N PRO A 59 -10.66 0.66 -1.93
CA PRO A 59 -9.72 1.76 -2.03
C PRO A 59 -8.27 1.37 -1.70
N ALA A 60 -8.05 0.44 -0.76
CA ALA A 60 -6.71 -0.05 -0.46
C ALA A 60 -6.11 -0.79 -1.67
N LEU A 61 -6.88 -1.66 -2.34
CA LEU A 61 -6.43 -2.34 -3.56
C LEU A 61 -6.12 -1.36 -4.71
N CYS A 62 -6.92 -0.31 -4.87
CA CYS A 62 -6.62 0.76 -5.83
C CYS A 62 -5.32 1.50 -5.49
N ALA A 63 -5.06 1.73 -4.20
CA ALA A 63 -3.80 2.32 -3.76
C ALA A 63 -2.62 1.37 -3.97
N THR A 64 -2.80 0.06 -3.77
CA THR A 64 -1.77 -0.95 -4.05
C THR A 64 -1.38 -0.97 -5.54
N SER A 65 -2.34 -0.92 -6.46
CA SER A 65 -2.03 -0.86 -7.89
C SER A 65 -1.34 0.45 -8.29
N GLY A 66 -1.73 1.56 -7.66
CA GLY A 66 -0.99 2.82 -7.77
C GLY A 66 0.45 2.70 -7.29
N ALA A 67 0.67 2.09 -6.12
CA ALA A 67 2.00 1.88 -5.56
C ALA A 67 2.90 1.04 -6.47
N TRP A 68 2.35 -0.03 -7.06
CA TRP A 68 3.05 -0.80 -8.09
C TRP A 68 3.54 0.08 -9.24
N LEU A 69 2.64 0.90 -9.80
CA LEU A 69 2.98 1.79 -10.90
C LEU A 69 4.02 2.84 -10.47
N GLY A 70 3.87 3.43 -9.28
CA GLY A 70 4.78 4.43 -8.75
C GLY A 70 6.20 3.89 -8.56
N MET A 71 6.34 2.72 -7.94
CA MET A 71 7.63 2.03 -7.76
C MET A 71 8.34 1.82 -9.10
N ASN A 72 7.65 1.23 -10.06
CA ASN A 72 8.24 0.89 -11.35
C ASN A 72 8.54 2.13 -12.21
N THR A 73 7.67 3.14 -12.16
CA THR A 73 7.89 4.41 -12.87
C THR A 73 9.10 5.16 -12.29
N TYR A 74 9.22 5.20 -10.96
CA TYR A 74 10.39 5.79 -10.31
C TYR A 74 11.66 5.02 -10.66
N ALA A 75 11.65 3.69 -10.53
CA ALA A 75 12.81 2.86 -10.86
C ALA A 75 13.26 3.03 -12.32
N TYR A 76 12.31 3.14 -13.26
CA TYR A 76 12.65 3.42 -14.66
C TYR A 76 13.24 4.82 -14.86
N ALA A 77 12.63 5.85 -14.25
CA ALA A 77 13.05 7.24 -14.43
C ALA A 77 14.38 7.56 -13.74
N ALA A 78 14.55 7.14 -12.49
CA ALA A 78 15.69 7.48 -11.63
C ALA A 78 16.76 6.39 -11.55
N GLY A 79 16.47 5.16 -12.00
CA GLY A 79 17.40 4.04 -11.91
C GLY A 79 18.58 4.11 -12.86
N SER A 80 19.57 3.26 -12.56
CA SER A 80 20.78 3.10 -13.35
C SER A 80 20.48 2.54 -14.76
N ALA A 81 21.47 2.59 -15.67
CA ALA A 81 21.35 1.96 -16.98
C ALA A 81 21.05 0.45 -16.86
N GLU A 82 21.60 -0.20 -15.83
CA GLU A 82 21.36 -1.61 -15.54
C GLU A 82 19.92 -1.85 -15.06
N THR A 83 19.43 -1.06 -14.10
CA THR A 83 18.04 -1.15 -13.63
C THR A 83 17.04 -0.97 -14.78
N ARG A 84 17.31 -0.05 -15.72
CA ARG A 84 16.47 0.15 -16.91
C ARG A 84 16.54 -1.01 -17.89
N ALA A 85 17.71 -1.62 -18.07
CA ALA A 85 17.87 -2.80 -18.92
C ALA A 85 17.04 -3.99 -18.41
N TRP A 86 16.89 -4.10 -17.09
CA TRP A 86 16.12 -5.16 -16.43
C TRP A 86 14.71 -4.73 -16.00
N ILE A 87 14.16 -3.64 -16.55
CA ILE A 87 12.89 -3.08 -16.08
C ILE A 87 11.72 -4.06 -16.19
N VAL A 88 11.72 -4.94 -17.19
CA VAL A 88 10.67 -5.97 -17.35
C VAL A 88 10.74 -6.97 -16.20
N LEU A 89 11.94 -7.40 -15.82
CA LEU A 89 12.13 -8.29 -14.68
C LEU A 89 11.69 -7.60 -13.39
N LEU A 90 12.09 -6.33 -13.21
CA LEU A 90 11.68 -5.51 -12.05
C LEU A 90 10.16 -5.35 -11.96
N LEU A 91 9.49 -5.19 -13.10
CA LEU A 91 8.04 -5.02 -13.18
C LEU A 91 7.29 -6.24 -12.64
N PHE A 92 7.78 -7.45 -12.94
CA PHE A 92 7.20 -8.69 -12.42
C PHE A 92 7.67 -9.04 -11.02
N SER A 93 8.95 -8.84 -10.70
CA SER A 93 9.48 -9.16 -9.37
C SER A 93 8.89 -8.23 -8.30
N SER A 94 8.66 -6.94 -8.61
CA SER A 94 8.04 -5.98 -7.69
C SER A 94 6.58 -6.31 -7.34
N LEU A 95 5.89 -7.20 -8.07
CA LEU A 95 4.58 -7.71 -7.64
C LEU A 95 4.69 -8.52 -6.35
N SER A 96 5.81 -9.22 -6.14
CA SER A 96 6.05 -9.98 -4.89
C SER A 96 6.14 -9.05 -3.67
N LEU A 97 6.74 -7.86 -3.84
CA LEU A 97 6.83 -6.81 -2.81
C LEU A 97 5.47 -6.21 -2.44
N LEU A 98 4.44 -6.44 -3.25
CA LEU A 98 3.10 -5.94 -2.98
C LEU A 98 2.20 -6.96 -2.29
N ILE A 99 2.64 -8.20 -2.13
CA ILE A 99 1.84 -9.23 -1.47
C ILE A 99 1.57 -8.83 -0.02
N ILE A 100 2.59 -8.48 0.75
CA ILE A 100 2.43 -8.10 2.17
C ILE A 100 1.59 -6.82 2.30
N PRO A 101 1.88 -5.70 1.58
CA PRO A 101 1.07 -4.50 1.66
C PRO A 101 -0.39 -4.70 1.21
N ALA A 102 -0.62 -5.50 0.16
CA ALA A 102 -1.97 -5.83 -0.31
C ALA A 102 -2.77 -6.60 0.75
N VAL A 103 -2.15 -7.62 1.35
CA VAL A 103 -2.76 -8.43 2.43
C VAL A 103 -3.16 -7.53 3.59
N PHE A 104 -2.27 -6.65 4.05
CA PHE A 104 -2.58 -5.72 5.13
C PHE A 104 -3.67 -4.71 4.75
N GLY A 105 -3.68 -4.20 3.51
CA GLY A 105 -4.77 -3.36 3.01
C GLY A 105 -6.13 -4.06 3.06
N VAL A 106 -6.18 -5.34 2.66
CA VAL A 106 -7.39 -6.18 2.74
C VAL A 106 -7.80 -6.44 4.19
N ILE A 107 -6.85 -6.80 5.07
CA ILE A 107 -7.12 -7.00 6.50
C ILE A 107 -7.73 -5.74 7.12
N GLY A 108 -7.15 -4.57 6.86
CA GLY A 108 -7.71 -3.29 7.29
C GLY A 108 -9.15 -3.12 6.79
N GLY A 109 -9.40 -3.43 5.51
CA GLY A 109 -10.73 -3.40 4.92
C GLY A 109 -11.75 -4.36 5.56
N ILE A 110 -11.32 -5.56 5.94
CA ILE A 110 -12.16 -6.52 6.68
C ILE A 110 -12.51 -5.96 8.06
N LEU A 111 -11.52 -5.44 8.79
CA LEU A 111 -11.72 -4.81 10.10
C LEU A 111 -12.68 -3.63 10.01
N HIS A 112 -12.56 -2.79 8.98
CA HIS A 112 -13.50 -1.70 8.71
C HIS A 112 -14.95 -2.20 8.61
N ALA A 113 -15.18 -3.25 7.81
CA ALA A 113 -16.52 -3.82 7.62
C ALA A 113 -17.09 -4.39 8.93
N LEU A 114 -16.26 -5.08 9.73
CA LEU A 114 -16.65 -5.62 11.03
C LEU A 114 -17.03 -4.51 12.02
N LEU A 115 -16.21 -3.45 12.11
CA LEU A 115 -16.46 -2.31 12.99
C LEU A 115 -17.74 -1.56 12.61
N ARG A 116 -18.00 -1.37 11.31
CA ARG A 116 -19.24 -0.74 10.82
C ARG A 116 -20.47 -1.56 11.17
N ARG A 117 -20.42 -2.89 11.01
CA ARG A 117 -21.52 -3.81 11.38
C ARG A 117 -21.81 -3.77 12.88
N ARG A 118 -20.78 -3.73 13.74
CA ARG A 118 -20.95 -3.63 15.20
C ARG A 118 -21.68 -2.35 15.59
N ARG A 119 -21.25 -1.20 15.06
CA ARG A 119 -21.89 0.10 15.33
C ARG A 119 -23.36 0.13 14.92
N ALA A 120 -23.70 -0.46 13.77
CA ALA A 120 -25.09 -0.55 13.32
C ALA A 120 -25.95 -1.38 14.29
N ARG A 121 -25.44 -2.53 14.77
CA ARG A 121 -26.16 -3.39 15.74
C ARG A 121 -26.43 -2.68 17.07
N THR A 122 -25.45 -1.95 17.60
CA THR A 122 -25.62 -1.18 18.86
C THR A 122 -26.65 -0.06 18.71
N ALA A 123 -26.69 0.61 17.55
CA ALA A 123 -27.70 1.63 17.26
C ALA A 123 -29.12 1.05 17.22
N THR A 124 -29.31 -0.12 16.61
CA THR A 124 -30.62 -0.79 16.59
C THR A 124 -31.06 -1.21 18.00
N ALA A 125 -30.17 -1.82 18.79
CA ALA A 125 -30.47 -2.29 20.15
C ALA A 125 -30.89 -1.18 21.12
N SER A 126 -30.44 0.05 20.92
CA SER A 126 -30.79 1.21 21.75
C SER A 126 -32.09 1.91 21.33
N SER A 127 -32.67 1.54 20.18
CA SER A 127 -33.91 2.15 19.65
C SER A 127 -35.17 1.33 19.91
N THR A 128 -35.07 0.12 20.48
CA THR A 128 -36.23 -0.69 20.85
C THR A 128 -36.78 -0.19 22.21
N PRO A 129 -38.00 0.36 22.28
CA PRO A 129 -38.58 0.78 23.56
C PRO A 129 -38.82 -0.45 24.44
N SER A 130 -38.51 -0.34 25.73
CA SER A 130 -38.87 -1.34 26.74
C SER A 130 -40.40 -1.40 26.83
N ALA A 131 -40.98 -2.53 26.40
CA ALA A 131 -42.39 -2.84 26.57
C ALA A 131 -42.74 -3.11 28.04
#